data_AF-A0A8T1GHZ0-F1
#
_entry.id   AF-A0A8T1GHZ0-F1
#
_cell.length_a   1.000
_cell.length_b   1.000
_cell.length_c   1.000
_cell.angle_alpha   90.00
_cell.angle_beta   90.00
_cell.angle_gamma   90.00
#
_symmetry.space_group_name_H-M   'P 1'
#
loop_
_entity.id
_entity.type
_entity.pdbx_description
1 polymer ?
#
loop_
_entity_poly.entity_id
_entity_poly.type
_entity_poly.pdbx_seq_one_letter_code
_entity_poly.pdbx_strand_id
1 'polypeptide(L)'
;MRDHISKAAKAKCVKKNMDMLLIPGGLTSYLQASRIGTFKSFKDGLSSVINEWMTSDRVTYTRAGNPRAPDVDEVVEWVSHSWRGVTDDVVERYIKADYREWHISKHEVYGALFQTKWVSREEEIEEVLSGDDDFTEIFDELIVD
;
A
#
# COMPACT_ATOMS: atom_id res chain seq x y z
N MET A 1 6.84 18.23 -1.20
CA MET A 1 7.61 17.28 -0.38
C MET A 1 7.44 15.91 -1.00
N ARG A 2 8.47 15.40 -1.69
CA ARG A 2 8.51 14.04 -2.28
C ARG A 2 9.82 13.37 -1.84
N ASP A 3 10.03 13.33 -0.53
CA ASP A 3 11.35 12.99 0.03
C ASP A 3 11.75 11.54 -0.27
N HIS A 4 10.76 10.67 -0.50
CA HIS A 4 10.93 9.27 -0.90
C HIS A 4 11.53 9.09 -2.31
N ILE A 5 11.48 10.10 -3.19
CA ILE A 5 12.15 10.05 -4.51
C ILE A 5 13.45 10.87 -4.55
N SER A 6 13.91 11.38 -3.40
CA SER A 6 15.13 12.18 -3.32
C SER A 6 16.36 11.38 -3.75
N LYS A 7 17.39 12.08 -4.26
CA LYS A 7 18.68 11.46 -4.60
C LYS A 7 19.26 10.68 -3.41
N ALA A 8 19.09 11.21 -2.19
CA ALA A 8 19.53 10.56 -0.96
C ALA A 8 18.78 9.24 -0.67
N ALA A 9 17.46 9.22 -0.87
CA ALA A 9 16.66 8.00 -0.72
C ALA A 9 17.09 6.93 -1.74
N LYS A 10 17.20 7.30 -3.03
CA LYS A 10 17.64 6.41 -4.12
C LYS A 10 19.03 5.83 -3.84
N ALA A 11 20.00 6.65 -3.49
CA ALA A 11 21.36 6.21 -3.17
C ALA A 11 21.41 5.22 -2.00
N LYS A 12 20.53 5.41 -1.00
CA LYS A 12 20.43 4.50 0.15
C LYS A 12 19.82 3.14 -0.22
N CYS A 13 18.84 3.11 -1.12
CA CYS A 13 18.28 1.87 -1.65
C CYS A 13 19.34 1.08 -2.45
N VAL A 14 20.07 1.75 -3.34
CA VAL A 14 21.19 1.14 -4.09
C VAL A 14 22.23 0.56 -3.15
N LYS A 15 22.65 1.31 -2.11
CA LYS A 15 23.61 0.82 -1.11
C LYS A 15 23.12 -0.44 -0.36
N LYS A 16 21.80 -0.61 -0.24
CA LYS A 16 21.17 -1.75 0.42
C LYS A 16 20.81 -2.89 -0.53
N ASN A 17 21.16 -2.79 -1.81
CA ASN A 17 20.73 -3.73 -2.85
C ASN A 17 19.20 -3.91 -2.87
N MET A 18 18.48 -2.78 -2.79
CA MET A 18 17.03 -2.74 -2.85
C MET A 18 16.59 -2.03 -4.13
N ASP A 19 15.81 -2.72 -4.94
CA ASP A 19 15.12 -2.11 -6.08
C ASP A 19 14.00 -1.19 -5.61
N MET A 20 13.76 -0.14 -6.37
CA MET A 20 12.76 0.86 -6.03
C MET A 20 11.76 1.00 -7.17
N LEU A 21 10.53 0.56 -6.92
CA LEU A 21 9.40 0.77 -7.83
C LEU A 21 8.73 2.11 -7.54
N LEU A 22 8.53 2.93 -8.58
CA LEU A 22 7.79 4.18 -8.48
C LEU A 22 6.32 3.96 -8.83
N ILE A 23 5.42 4.37 -7.95
CA ILE A 23 3.98 4.37 -8.21
C ILE A 23 3.56 5.79 -8.61
N PRO A 24 2.96 5.97 -9.80
CA PRO A 24 2.49 7.28 -10.23
C PRO A 24 1.48 7.89 -9.26
N GLY A 25 1.47 9.22 -9.18
CA GLY A 25 0.50 9.96 -8.38
C GLY A 25 -0.94 9.60 -8.77
N GLY A 26 -1.81 9.39 -7.78
CA GLY A 26 -3.19 8.98 -8.01
C GLY A 26 -3.39 7.48 -8.22
N LEU A 27 -2.32 6.69 -8.37
CA LEU A 27 -2.43 5.23 -8.53
C LEU A 27 -2.16 4.44 -7.24
N THR A 28 -1.79 5.11 -6.15
CA THR A 28 -1.52 4.48 -4.85
C THR A 28 -2.69 3.63 -4.33
N SER A 29 -3.94 4.03 -4.56
CA SER A 29 -5.14 3.27 -4.16
C SER A 29 -5.36 1.99 -4.97
N TYR A 30 -4.66 1.83 -6.11
CA TYR A 30 -4.87 0.74 -7.04
C TYR A 30 -3.69 -0.22 -7.13
N LEU A 31 -2.46 0.29 -6.96
CA LEU A 31 -1.23 -0.46 -7.19
C LEU A 31 -0.43 -0.72 -5.91
N GLN A 32 -0.60 0.07 -4.85
CA GLN A 32 0.20 -0.12 -3.64
C GLN A 32 -0.45 -1.18 -2.73
N ALA A 33 0.03 -2.43 -2.80
CA ALA A 33 -0.51 -3.57 -2.04
C ALA A 33 -0.67 -3.26 -0.54
N SER A 34 0.33 -2.61 0.08
CA SER A 34 0.28 -2.24 1.50
C SER A 34 -0.86 -1.26 1.82
N ARG A 35 -1.22 -0.37 0.88
CA ARG A 35 -2.30 0.60 1.06
C ARG A 35 -3.67 -0.07 0.95
N ILE A 36 -3.81 -0.98 -0.02
CA ILE A 36 -5.07 -1.65 -0.36
C ILE A 36 -5.44 -2.66 0.72
N GLY A 37 -4.45 -3.43 1.18
CA GLY A 37 -4.65 -4.53 2.10
C GLY A 37 -4.30 -4.21 3.54
N THR A 38 -3.00 -4.20 3.83
CA THR A 38 -2.44 -4.06 5.17
C THR A 38 -2.97 -2.83 5.90
N PHE A 39 -2.99 -1.68 5.23
CA PHE A 39 -3.42 -0.43 5.84
C PHE A 39 -4.93 -0.34 6.02
N LYS A 40 -5.72 -1.07 5.23
CA LYS A 40 -7.16 -1.19 5.46
C LYS A 40 -7.42 -1.98 6.74
N SER A 41 -6.84 -3.17 6.90
CA SER A 41 -7.01 -3.98 8.11
C SER A 41 -6.55 -3.24 9.36
N PHE A 42 -5.41 -2.54 9.28
CA PHE A 42 -4.94 -1.67 10.36
C PHE A 42 -5.96 -0.57 10.71
N LYS A 43 -6.48 0.14 9.71
CA LYS A 43 -7.45 1.22 9.92
C LYS A 43 -8.77 0.73 10.49
N ASP A 44 -9.24 -0.42 10.06
CA ASP A 44 -10.48 -1.01 10.57
C ASP A 44 -10.33 -1.34 12.07
N GLY A 45 -9.19 -1.93 12.47
CA GLY A 45 -8.85 -2.16 13.87
C GLY A 45 -8.74 -0.86 14.68
N LEU A 46 -8.02 0.12 14.15
CA LEU A 46 -7.84 1.42 14.81
C LEU A 46 -9.17 2.16 14.98
N SER A 47 -10.04 2.11 13.97
CA SER A 47 -11.36 2.73 14.02
C SER A 47 -12.23 2.06 15.08
N SER A 48 -12.14 0.74 15.23
CA SER A 48 -12.87 0.01 16.28
C SER A 48 -12.47 0.49 17.68
N VAL A 49 -11.16 0.58 17.96
CA VAL A 49 -10.65 1.01 19.27
C VAL A 49 -10.96 2.48 19.57
N ILE A 50 -10.85 3.34 18.56
CA ILE A 50 -11.22 4.76 18.70
C ILE A 50 -12.72 4.89 18.97
N ASN A 51 -13.58 4.13 18.28
CA ASN A 51 -15.02 4.15 18.52
C ASN A 51 -15.37 3.69 19.94
N GLU A 52 -14.75 2.60 20.40
CA GLU A 52 -14.92 2.12 21.78
C GLU A 52 -14.55 3.20 22.79
N TRP A 53 -13.39 3.84 22.61
CA TRP A 53 -12.98 4.96 23.46
C TRP A 53 -13.97 6.11 23.42
N MET A 54 -14.40 6.55 22.23
CA MET A 54 -15.37 7.66 22.07
C MET A 54 -16.71 7.40 22.76
N THR A 55 -17.12 6.14 22.86
CA THR A 55 -18.36 5.73 23.55
C THR A 55 -18.18 5.40 25.03
N SER A 56 -16.95 5.39 25.53
CA SER A 56 -16.63 5.11 26.93
C SER A 56 -16.71 6.36 27.82
N ASP A 57 -16.64 6.15 29.13
CA ASP A 57 -16.54 7.21 30.15
C ASP A 57 -15.13 7.82 30.25
N ARG A 58 -14.16 7.31 29.49
CA ARG A 58 -12.77 7.81 29.45
C ARG A 58 -12.61 9.12 28.69
N VAL A 59 -13.58 9.50 27.85
CA VAL A 59 -13.52 10.76 27.10
C VAL A 59 -13.68 11.93 28.06
N THR A 60 -12.68 12.80 28.10
CA THR A 60 -12.76 14.05 28.85
C THR A 60 -13.16 15.19 27.92
N TYR A 61 -13.85 16.20 28.47
CA TYR A 61 -14.39 17.31 27.69
C TYR A 61 -13.79 18.65 28.10
N THR A 62 -13.71 19.57 27.13
CA THR A 62 -13.38 20.98 27.39
C THR A 62 -14.57 21.69 28.03
N ARG A 63 -14.36 22.88 28.60
CA ARG A 63 -15.45 23.71 29.15
C ARG A 63 -16.54 24.03 28.10
N ALA A 64 -16.18 24.05 26.82
CA ALA A 64 -17.10 24.28 25.70
C ALA A 64 -17.84 23.02 25.24
N GLY A 65 -17.61 21.86 25.87
CA GLY A 65 -18.27 20.60 25.53
C GLY A 65 -17.63 19.81 24.39
N ASN A 66 -16.46 20.23 23.87
CA ASN A 66 -15.73 19.44 22.86
C ASN A 66 -14.91 18.32 23.52
N PRO A 67 -14.87 17.10 22.94
CA PRO A 67 -13.96 16.04 23.36
C PRO A 67 -12.50 16.53 23.37
N ARG A 68 -11.75 16.18 24.40
CA ARG A 68 -10.31 16.38 24.46
C ARG A 68 -9.62 15.26 23.68
N ALA A 69 -8.39 15.53 23.24
CA ALA A 69 -7.56 14.49 22.65
C ALA A 69 -7.30 13.39 23.69
N PRO A 70 -7.24 12.11 23.26
CA PRO A 70 -6.76 11.01 24.11
C PRO A 70 -5.31 11.23 24.52
N ASP A 71 -4.90 10.53 25.57
CA ASP A 71 -3.51 10.56 26.01
C ASP A 71 -2.58 9.92 24.97
N VAL A 72 -1.32 10.36 24.91
CA VAL A 72 -0.34 9.83 23.96
C VAL A 72 -0.09 8.34 24.19
N ASP A 73 -0.02 7.90 25.45
CA ASP A 73 0.22 6.49 25.78
C ASP A 73 -0.96 5.62 25.33
N GLU A 74 -2.19 6.13 25.50
CA GLU A 74 -3.41 5.49 25.03
C GLU A 74 -3.43 5.36 23.49
N VAL A 75 -3.04 6.41 22.77
CA VAL A 75 -2.91 6.36 21.30
C VAL A 75 -1.83 5.36 20.85
N VAL A 76 -0.69 5.31 21.53
CA VAL A 76 0.38 4.35 21.23
C VAL A 76 -0.10 2.92 21.42
N GLU A 77 -0.86 2.66 22.48
CA GLU A 77 -1.46 1.35 22.73
C GLU A 77 -2.45 0.97 21.61
N TRP A 78 -3.32 1.89 21.17
CA TRP A 78 -4.25 1.63 20.07
C TRP A 78 -3.54 1.31 18.75
N VAL A 79 -2.49 2.05 18.43
CA VAL A 79 -1.67 1.81 17.23
C VAL A 79 -1.00 0.44 17.33
N SER A 80 -0.41 0.10 18.48
CA SER A 80 0.21 -1.21 18.68
C SER A 80 -0.81 -2.35 18.59
N HIS A 81 -1.98 -2.19 19.21
CA HIS A 81 -3.05 -3.19 19.19
C HIS A 81 -3.56 -3.42 17.77
N SER A 82 -3.81 -2.33 17.03
CA SER A 82 -4.30 -2.39 15.66
C SER A 82 -3.30 -3.06 14.72
N TRP A 83 -2.00 -2.83 14.90
CA TRP A 83 -0.96 -3.53 14.14
C TRP A 83 -0.89 -5.02 14.44
N ARG A 84 -1.09 -5.44 15.69
CA ARG A 84 -1.14 -6.87 16.06
C ARG A 84 -2.33 -7.59 15.43
N GLY A 85 -3.41 -6.86 15.11
CA GLY A 85 -4.56 -7.40 14.36
C GLY A 85 -4.28 -7.62 12.87
N VAL A 86 -3.19 -7.08 12.33
CA VAL A 86 -2.76 -7.33 10.94
C VAL A 86 -1.89 -8.58 10.92
N THR A 87 -2.48 -9.73 10.60
CA THR A 87 -1.79 -11.02 10.58
C THR A 87 -0.92 -11.19 9.33
N ASP A 88 0.04 -12.11 9.39
CA ASP A 88 0.87 -12.48 8.25
C ASP A 88 0.00 -12.95 7.08
N ASP A 89 -1.09 -13.70 7.34
CA ASP A 89 -2.04 -14.13 6.30
C ASP A 89 -2.67 -12.96 5.55
N VAL A 90 -2.97 -11.85 6.25
CA VAL A 90 -3.47 -10.63 5.61
C VAL A 90 -2.39 -10.08 4.68
N VAL A 91 -1.17 -9.94 5.16
CA VAL A 91 -0.04 -9.42 4.37
C VAL A 91 0.21 -10.30 3.14
N GLU A 92 0.31 -11.61 3.34
CA GLU A 92 0.55 -12.57 2.27
C GLU A 92 -0.54 -12.54 1.20
N ARG A 93 -1.82 -12.48 1.60
CA ARG A 93 -2.95 -12.43 0.67
C ARG A 93 -2.84 -11.28 -0.31
N TYR A 94 -2.40 -10.11 0.13
CA TYR A 94 -2.32 -8.92 -0.73
C TYR A 94 -1.02 -8.83 -1.53
N ILE A 95 0.06 -9.45 -1.05
CA ILE A 95 1.33 -9.52 -1.80
C ILE A 95 1.25 -10.59 -2.89
N LYS A 96 0.70 -11.77 -2.56
CA LYS A 96 0.59 -12.94 -3.45
C LYS A 96 -0.72 -12.99 -4.24
N ALA A 97 -1.51 -11.91 -4.21
CA ALA A 97 -2.79 -11.87 -4.91
C ALA A 97 -2.57 -12.07 -6.43
N ASP A 98 -3.39 -12.92 -7.05
CA ASP A 98 -3.50 -12.99 -8.51
C ASP A 98 -3.85 -11.60 -9.06
N TYR A 99 -3.35 -11.26 -10.25
CA TYR A 99 -3.59 -9.95 -10.85
C TYR A 99 -5.08 -9.62 -10.95
N ARG A 100 -5.97 -10.63 -11.14
CA ARG A 100 -7.43 -10.42 -11.19
C ARG A 100 -8.02 -9.99 -9.85
N GLU A 101 -7.34 -10.31 -8.75
CA GLU A 101 -7.73 -9.91 -7.40
C GLU A 101 -7.29 -8.50 -7.04
N TRP A 102 -6.37 -7.90 -7.81
CA TRP A 102 -5.89 -6.55 -7.58
C TRP A 102 -6.98 -5.51 -7.82
N HIS A 103 -6.90 -4.40 -7.09
CA HIS A 103 -7.93 -3.36 -7.12
C HIS A 103 -8.05 -2.70 -8.51
N ILE A 104 -6.92 -2.54 -9.22
CA ILE A 104 -6.93 -2.01 -10.59
C ILE A 104 -7.70 -2.90 -11.58
N SER A 105 -7.58 -4.22 -11.44
CA SER A 105 -8.24 -5.19 -12.32
C SER A 105 -9.76 -5.17 -12.20
N LYS A 106 -10.26 -4.78 -11.03
CA LYS A 106 -11.69 -4.67 -10.73
C LYS A 106 -12.23 -3.24 -10.96
N HIS A 107 -11.40 -2.31 -11.41
CA HIS A 107 -11.79 -0.93 -11.62
C HIS A 107 -12.70 -0.78 -12.85
N GLU A 108 -13.81 -0.06 -12.72
CA GLU A 108 -14.81 0.07 -13.80
C GLU A 108 -14.23 0.68 -15.09
N VAL A 109 -13.32 1.66 -14.96
CA VAL A 109 -12.72 2.36 -16.11
C VAL A 109 -11.47 1.67 -16.65
N TYR A 110 -10.65 1.09 -15.77
CA TYR A 110 -9.29 0.65 -16.12
C TYR A 110 -9.16 -0.87 -16.14
N GLY A 111 -10.06 -1.59 -15.48
CA GLY A 111 -9.93 -3.02 -15.20
C GLY A 111 -9.87 -3.86 -16.46
N ALA A 112 -10.79 -3.64 -17.40
CA ALA A 112 -10.81 -4.39 -18.66
C ALA A 112 -9.51 -4.21 -19.46
N LEU A 113 -9.07 -2.95 -19.65
CA LEU A 113 -7.85 -2.65 -20.40
C LEU A 113 -6.60 -3.17 -19.68
N PHE A 114 -6.54 -3.03 -18.35
CA PHE A 114 -5.46 -3.56 -17.55
C PHE A 114 -5.34 -5.08 -17.70
N GLN A 115 -6.45 -5.82 -17.56
CA GLN A 115 -6.44 -7.27 -17.68
C GLN A 115 -5.97 -7.72 -19.06
N THR A 116 -6.47 -7.11 -20.14
CA THR A 116 -6.03 -7.43 -21.50
C THR A 116 -4.53 -7.18 -21.67
N LYS A 117 -4.03 -6.00 -21.25
CA LYS A 117 -2.61 -5.66 -21.39
C LYS A 117 -1.70 -6.50 -20.50
N TRP A 118 -2.16 -6.89 -19.32
CA TRP A 118 -1.41 -7.77 -18.42
C TRP A 118 -1.21 -9.15 -19.04
N VAL A 119 -2.27 -9.76 -19.58
CA VAL A 119 -2.20 -11.08 -20.22
C VAL A 119 -1.30 -11.06 -21.45
N SER A 120 -1.47 -10.08 -22.34
CA SER A 120 -0.61 -9.97 -23.53
C SER A 120 0.86 -9.78 -23.19
N ARG A 121 1.18 -9.11 -22.08
CA ARG A 121 2.57 -8.98 -21.63
C ARG A 121 3.14 -10.30 -21.10
N GLU A 122 2.38 -11.09 -20.35
CA GLU A 122 2.86 -12.40 -19.90
C GLU A 122 3.18 -13.30 -21.11
N GLU A 123 2.35 -13.25 -22.16
CA GLU A 123 2.60 -13.96 -23.43
C GLU A 123 3.89 -13.48 -24.11
N GLU A 124 4.11 -12.16 -24.21
CA GLU A 124 5.34 -11.58 -24.75
C GLU A 124 6.58 -11.94 -23.91
N ILE A 125 6.46 -11.93 -22.58
CA ILE A 125 7.56 -12.28 -21.67
C ILE A 125 7.89 -13.77 -21.75
N GLU A 126 6.89 -14.65 -21.84
CA GLU A 126 7.10 -16.09 -21.96
C GLU A 126 7.75 -16.44 -23.32
N GLU A 127 7.40 -15.73 -24.39
CA GLU A 127 8.11 -15.81 -25.68
C GLU A 127 9.56 -15.29 -25.57
N VAL A 128 9.79 -14.16 -24.89
CA VAL A 128 11.14 -13.59 -24.74
C VAL A 128 12.02 -14.42 -23.81
N LEU A 129 11.51 -14.98 -22.71
CA LEU A 129 12.25 -15.85 -21.78
C LEU A 129 12.54 -17.24 -22.36
N SER A 130 11.87 -17.61 -23.46
CA SER A 130 12.28 -18.76 -24.29
C SER A 130 13.49 -18.43 -25.19
N GLY A 131 13.82 -17.14 -25.31
CA GLY A 131 15.06 -16.59 -25.84
C GLY A 131 16.00 -16.11 -24.73
N ASP A 132 17.29 -16.14 -24.98
CA ASP A 132 18.35 -16.09 -23.96
C ASP A 132 18.75 -14.65 -23.51
N ASP A 133 17.80 -13.70 -23.36
CA ASP A 133 18.14 -12.27 -23.17
C ASP A 133 17.60 -11.58 -21.90
N ASP A 134 18.44 -10.67 -21.37
CA ASP A 134 18.39 -9.96 -20.08
C ASP A 134 17.28 -8.90 -20.00
N PHE A 135 16.42 -9.02 -18.98
CA PHE A 135 15.14 -8.30 -18.82
C PHE A 135 15.26 -6.88 -18.24
N THR A 136 16.47 -6.37 -18.06
CA THR A 136 16.73 -5.15 -17.27
C THR A 136 16.38 -3.84 -17.98
N GLU A 137 16.19 -3.81 -19.30
CA GLU A 137 15.99 -2.56 -20.06
C GLU A 137 14.53 -2.08 -20.18
N ILE A 138 13.52 -2.93 -19.91
CA ILE A 138 12.09 -2.58 -20.17
C ILE A 138 11.52 -1.55 -19.17
N PHE A 139 12.10 -1.44 -17.98
CA PHE A 139 11.55 -0.58 -16.91
C PHE A 139 12.06 0.87 -16.93
N ASP A 140 13.12 1.16 -17.68
CA ASP A 140 13.72 2.51 -17.73
C ASP A 140 12.96 3.49 -18.64
N GLU A 141 12.09 3.02 -19.54
CA GLU A 141 11.32 3.88 -20.45
C GLU A 141 10.09 4.57 -19.81
N LEU A 142 9.71 4.23 -18.57
CA LEU A 142 8.49 4.77 -17.94
C LEU A 142 8.72 6.00 -17.04
N ILE A 143 9.85 6.70 -17.21
CA ILE A 143 10.04 8.04 -16.64
C ILE A 143 9.65 9.07 -17.69
N VAL A 144 8.38 9.50 -17.65
CA VAL A 144 7.95 10.70 -18.37
C VAL A 144 8.35 11.92 -17.54
N ASP A 145 9.11 12.83 -18.17
CA ASP A 145 9.59 14.12 -17.63
C ASP A 145 8.48 14.99 -17.00
#